data_AF-A0A953W5R6-F1
#
_entry.id   AF-A0A953W5R6-F1
#
_cell.length_a   1.000
_cell.length_b   1.000
_cell.length_c   1.000
_cell.angle_alpha   90.00
_cell.angle_beta   90.00
_cell.angle_gamma   90.00
#
_symmetry.space_group_name_H-M   'P 1'
#
loop_
_entity.id
_entity.type
_entity.pdbx_description
1 polymer ?
#
loop_
_entity_poly.entity_id
_entity_poly.type
_entity_poly.pdbx_seq_one_letter_code
_entity_poly.pdbx_strand_id
1 'polypeptide(L)' 'MSKTPPEAPKDCPLCPRLVAYREDNARAEPSWFNGAAPSFGDLRARLLIVGLAPGRTGANRTGRPFTGDYAGDL' A
#
# COMPACT_ATOMS: atom_id res chain seq x y z
N MET A 1 12.12 8.06 -20.98
CA MET A 1 10.86 7.55 -20.38
C MET A 1 11.24 6.45 -19.39
N SER A 2 10.73 6.51 -18.16
CA SER A 2 10.99 5.48 -17.13
C SER A 2 10.43 4.13 -17.61
N LYS A 3 11.21 3.05 -17.40
CA LYS A 3 10.78 1.67 -17.73
C LYS A 3 9.78 1.11 -16.72
N THR A 4 9.53 1.82 -15.62
CA THR A 4 8.65 1.37 -14.53
C THR A 4 7.38 2.22 -14.52
N PRO A 5 6.19 1.60 -14.48
CA PRO A 5 4.94 2.34 -14.34
C PRO A 5 4.92 3.14 -13.02
N PRO A 6 4.17 4.25 -12.95
CA PRO A 6 4.09 5.08 -11.74
C PRO A 6 3.46 4.34 -10.56
N GLU A 7 2.53 3.41 -10.84
CA GLU A 7 1.92 2.54 -9.83
C GLU A 7 2.51 1.13 -9.93
N ALA A 8 2.88 0.57 -8.78
CA ALA A 8 3.31 -0.82 -8.71
C ALA A 8 2.09 -1.75 -8.84
N PRO A 9 2.20 -2.88 -9.58
CA PRO A 9 1.19 -3.94 -9.52
C PRO A 9 0.98 -4.42 -8.08
N LYS A 10 -0.24 -4.87 -7.76
CA LYS A 10 -0.58 -5.35 -6.41
C LYS A 10 0.42 -6.39 -5.91
N ASP A 11 0.88 -7.28 -6.79
CA ASP A 11 1.80 -8.40 -6.57
C ASP A 11 3.25 -8.09 -6.98
N CYS A 12 3.63 -6.81 -7.09
CA CYS A 12 4.97 -6.39 -7.49
C CYS A 12 6.08 -7.13 -6.70
N PRO A 13 7.00 -7.85 -7.39
CA PRO A 13 7.97 -8.73 -6.76
C PRO A 13 9.33 -8.06 -6.48
N LEU A 14 9.50 -6.78 -6.83
CA LEU A 14 10.81 -6.13 -6.89
C LEU A 14 11.55 -6.00 -5.55
N CYS A 15 10.84 -6.15 -4.42
CA CYS A 15 11.40 -6.00 -3.08
C CYS A 15 11.25 -7.32 -2.31
N PRO A 16 12.22 -8.27 -2.39
CA PRO A 16 12.08 -9.61 -1.82
C PRO A 16 11.72 -9.62 -0.33
N ARG A 17 12.31 -8.71 0.46
CA ARG A 17 11.99 -8.56 1.89
C ARG A 17 10.52 -8.17 2.13
N LEU A 18 9.94 -7.31 1.28
CA LEU A 18 8.55 -6.88 1.41
C LEU A 18 7.57 -7.93 0.86
N VAL A 19 8.00 -8.71 -0.13
CA VAL A 19 7.24 -9.87 -0.61
C VAL A 19 7.12 -10.89 0.51
N ALA A 20 8.23 -11.33 1.13
CA ALA A 20 8.19 -12.24 2.26
C ALA A 20 7.29 -11.71 3.40
N TYR A 21 7.44 -10.43 3.76
CA TYR A 21 6.60 -9.82 4.79
C TYR A 21 5.11 -9.84 4.44
N ARG A 22 4.72 -9.52 3.19
CA ARG A 22 3.29 -9.55 2.81
C ARG A 22 2.75 -10.97 2.76
N GLU A 23 3.56 -11.94 2.36
CA GLU A 23 3.17 -13.35 2.32
C GLU A 23 2.92 -13.88 3.74
N ASP A 24 3.75 -13.49 4.71
CA ASP A 24 3.53 -13.79 6.13
C ASP A 24 2.19 -13.20 6.60
N ASN A 25 1.91 -11.94 6.24
CA ASN A 25 0.63 -11.31 6.58
C ASN A 25 -0.55 -11.95 5.84
N ALA A 26 -0.41 -12.37 4.58
CA ALA A 26 -1.45 -13.03 3.83
C ALA A 26 -1.79 -14.42 4.40
N ARG A 27 -0.80 -15.13 4.96
CA ARG A 27 -1.05 -16.38 5.68
C ARG A 27 -1.77 -16.15 7.01
N ALA A 28 -1.38 -15.11 7.75
CA ALA A 28 -2.01 -14.76 9.02
C ALA A 28 -3.43 -14.17 8.84
N GLU A 29 -3.63 -13.37 7.79
CA GLU A 29 -4.83 -12.57 7.54
C GLU A 29 -5.23 -12.65 6.05
N PRO A 30 -5.79 -13.78 5.58
CA PRO A 30 -6.02 -14.02 4.15
C PRO A 30 -7.05 -13.09 3.50
N SER A 31 -7.94 -12.49 4.30
CA SER A 31 -8.97 -11.57 3.82
C SER A 31 -8.47 -10.14 3.62
N TRP A 32 -7.26 -9.82 4.08
CA TRP A 32 -6.67 -8.48 3.98
C TRP A 32 -6.11 -8.21 2.58
N PHE A 33 -5.91 -6.93 2.27
CA PHE A 33 -5.43 -6.52 0.95
C PHE A 33 -4.06 -7.12 0.59
N ASN A 34 -3.08 -7.09 1.52
CA ASN A 34 -1.76 -7.73 1.42
C ASN A 34 -1.04 -7.51 0.08
N GLY A 35 -0.90 -6.25 -0.34
CA GLY A 35 -0.28 -5.89 -1.61
C GLY A 35 0.31 -4.49 -1.62
N ALA A 36 0.86 -4.09 -2.76
CA ALA A 36 1.24 -2.70 -2.99
C ALA A 36 -0.03 -1.83 -2.95
N ALA A 37 -0.16 -0.99 -1.93
CA ALA A 37 -1.32 -0.12 -1.76
C ALA A 37 -1.32 0.97 -2.84
N PRO A 38 -2.34 1.07 -3.70
CA PRO A 38 -2.39 2.07 -4.76
C PRO A 38 -2.56 3.47 -4.19
N SER A 39 -2.11 4.48 -4.93
CA SER A 39 -2.46 5.87 -4.66
C SER A 39 -3.99 6.07 -4.73
N PHE A 40 -4.52 7.03 -3.96
CA PHE A 40 -5.94 7.41 -4.01
C PHE A 40 -6.11 8.94 -4.00
N GLY A 41 -7.19 9.44 -4.60
CA GLY A 41 -7.53 10.86 -4.62
C GLY A 41 -8.03 11.35 -5.98
N ASP A 42 -8.23 12.66 -6.10
CA ASP A 42 -8.54 13.30 -7.38
C ASP A 42 -7.27 13.42 -8.23
N LEU A 43 -7.31 12.95 -9.47
CA LEU A 43 -6.20 13.08 -10.43
C LEU A 43 -5.88 14.55 -10.78
N ARG A 44 -6.80 15.48 -10.48
CA ARG A 44 -6.62 16.93 -10.64
C ARG A 44 -6.30 17.63 -9.31
N ALA A 45 -5.98 16.88 -8.25
CA ALA A 45 -5.61 17.46 -6.96
C ALA A 45 -4.40 18.39 -7.10
N ARG A 46 -4.43 19.51 -6.37
CA ARG A 46 -3.33 20.49 -6.33
C ARG A 46 -2.39 20.31 -5.14
N LEU A 47 -2.70 19.37 -4.24
CA LEU A 47 -1.92 19.02 -3.06
C LEU A 47 -1.74 17.51 -3.03
N LEU A 48 -0.51 17.07 -2.79
CA LEU A 48 -0.16 15.66 -2.62
C LEU A 48 0.29 15.43 -1.18
N ILE A 49 -0.31 14.44 -0.52
CA ILE A 49 0.14 13.94 0.78
C ILE A 49 0.96 12.68 0.53
N VAL A 50 2.23 12.71 0.93
CA VAL A 50 3.16 11.58 0.76
C VAL A 50 3.43 10.96 2.12
N GLY A 51 3.10 9.67 2.26
CA GLY A 51 3.44 8.87 3.43
C GLY A 51 4.77 8.12 3.26
N LEU A 52 5.24 7.51 4.34
CA LEU A 52 6.47 6.71 4.33
C LEU A 52 6.25 5.30 3.75
N ALA A 53 5.31 4.55 4.34
CA ALA A 53 5.00 3.17 3.96
C ALA A 53 3.60 2.76 4.48
N PRO A 54 2.97 1.73 3.89
CA PRO A 54 1.72 1.16 4.41
C PRO A 54 1.87 0.61 5.84
N GLY A 55 1.02 1.06 6.76
CA GLY A 55 0.86 0.43 8.08
C GLY A 55 0.25 -0.97 7.94
N ARG A 56 0.69 -1.91 8.80
CA ARG A 56 0.23 -3.32 8.78
C ARG A 56 -1.29 -3.43 8.94
N THR A 57 -1.86 -2.72 9.90
CA THR A 57 -3.30 -2.72 10.20
C THR A 57 -4.08 -1.63 9.46
N GLY A 58 -3.38 -0.66 8.86
CA GLY A 58 -3.96 0.34 7.97
C GLY A 58 -3.98 -0.11 6.53
N ALA A 59 -3.20 0.54 5.67
CA ALA A 59 -3.23 0.33 4.23
C ALA A 59 -2.86 -1.10 3.78
N ASN A 60 -2.07 -1.87 4.54
CA ASN A 60 -1.84 -3.29 4.21
C ASN A 60 -3.11 -4.14 4.42
N ARG A 61 -3.98 -3.77 5.38
CA ARG A 61 -5.28 -4.40 5.59
C ARG A 61 -6.32 -3.87 4.61
N THR A 62 -6.43 -2.56 4.47
CA THR A 62 -7.53 -1.87 3.79
C THR A 62 -7.29 -1.64 2.30
N GLY A 63 -6.03 -1.67 1.84
CA GLY A 63 -5.65 -1.30 0.47
C GLY A 63 -5.74 0.19 0.17
N ARG A 64 -6.01 1.04 1.17
CA ARG A 64 -6.11 2.49 1.01
C ARG A 64 -5.12 3.21 1.94
N PRO A 65 -4.23 4.07 1.41
CA PRO A 65 -3.33 4.89 2.23
C PRO A 65 -4.06 5.63 3.36
N PHE A 66 -3.44 5.72 4.54
CA PHE A 66 -3.94 6.43 5.72
C PHE A 66 -5.37 6.01 6.15
N THR A 67 -5.73 4.74 6.02
CA THR A 67 -7.07 4.25 6.38
C THR A 67 -6.97 3.01 7.27
N GLY A 68 -7.61 3.04 8.44
CA GLY A 68 -7.77 1.88 9.31
C GLY A 68 -6.66 1.67 10.35
N ASP A 69 -5.80 2.67 10.55
CA ASP A 69 -4.84 2.79 11.65
C ASP A 69 -4.75 4.26 12.11
N TYR A 70 -3.97 4.51 13.16
CA TYR A 70 -3.83 5.84 13.79
C TYR A 70 -3.34 6.93 12.82
N ALA A 71 -2.66 6.58 11.73
CA ALA A 71 -2.21 7.57 10.75
C ALA A 71 -3.37 8.18 9.95
N GLY A 72 -4.55 7.54 9.96
CA GLY A 72 -5.79 8.07 9.40
C GLY A 72 -6.71 8.76 10.41
N ASP A 73 -6.42 8.63 11.72
CA ASP A 73 -7.18 9.30 12.76
C ASP A 73 -6.63 10.73 12.93
N LEU A 74 -7.49 11.72 12.67
CA LEU A 74 -7.21 13.16 12.80
C LEU A 74 -8.17 13.78 13.82
#